data_AF-A0A1I7LV84-F1
#
_entry.id   AF-A0A1I7LV84-F1
#
_cell.length_a   1.000
_cell.length_b   1.000
_cell.length_c   1.000
_cell.angle_alpha   90.00
_cell.angle_beta   90.00
_cell.angle_gamma   90.00
#
_symmetry.space_group_name_H-M   'P 1'
#
loop_
_entity.id
_entity.type
_entity.pdbx_description
1 polymer ?
#
loop_
_entity_poly.entity_id
_entity_poly.type
_entity_poly.pdbx_seq_one_letter_code
_entity_poly.pdbx_strand_id
1 'polypeptide(L)'
;MVSDRGNKGAAEAELLDLALEPSAVEAEFAGAGQFNARYGFRDKPARIRFRVLDDALAILPGARQADIALDAASFAALSPAATQVFITENEINFLAFPPVAGSLVVFGAGYGWLEQALHAT
;
A
#
# COMPACT_ATOMS: atom_id res chain seq x y z
N MET A 1 -10.10 -24.09 -5.74
CA MET A 1 -10.12 -22.83 -6.51
C MET A 1 -8.69 -22.57 -6.95
N VAL A 2 -8.39 -22.88 -8.22
CA VAL A 2 -7.03 -22.86 -8.77
C VAL A 2 -6.53 -21.43 -8.84
N SER A 3 -5.36 -21.16 -8.24
CA SER A 3 -4.65 -19.90 -8.36
C SER A 3 -4.04 -19.79 -9.77
N ASP A 4 -4.85 -19.34 -10.73
CA ASP A 4 -4.44 -18.98 -12.10
C ASP A 4 -3.71 -17.62 -12.14
N ARG A 5 -2.62 -17.51 -11.37
CA ARG A 5 -1.75 -16.31 -11.36
C ARG A 5 -0.51 -16.45 -12.25
N GLY A 6 -0.44 -17.52 -13.06
CA GLY A 6 0.78 -17.90 -13.75
C GLY A 6 1.01 -17.30 -15.15
N ASN A 7 0.01 -16.70 -15.80
CA ASN A 7 0.16 -16.35 -17.23
C ASN A 7 -0.45 -15.03 -17.71
N LYS A 8 -1.01 -14.19 -16.82
CA LYS A 8 -1.64 -12.89 -17.15
C LYS A 8 -0.66 -11.71 -17.29
N GLY A 9 0.61 -11.98 -17.54
CA GLY A 9 1.59 -10.93 -17.78
C GLY A 9 2.30 -11.10 -19.10
N ALA A 10 2.41 -12.35 -19.58
CA ALA A 10 3.05 -12.68 -20.84
C ALA A 10 2.18 -12.29 -22.03
N ALA A 11 0.87 -12.60 -21.99
CA ALA A 11 -0.04 -12.26 -23.08
C ALA A 11 -0.20 -10.74 -23.26
N GLU A 12 -0.26 -10.00 -22.16
CA GLU A 12 -0.33 -8.53 -22.14
C GLU A 12 0.98 -7.90 -22.63
N ALA A 13 2.13 -8.53 -22.33
CA ALA A 13 3.42 -8.07 -22.81
C ALA A 13 3.55 -8.19 -24.33
N GLU A 14 3.14 -9.32 -24.91
CA GLU A 14 3.17 -9.53 -26.37
C GLU A 14 2.30 -8.50 -27.11
N LEU A 15 1.14 -8.13 -26.55
CA LEU A 15 0.29 -7.10 -27.14
C LEU A 15 0.92 -5.70 -27.07
N LEU A 16 1.59 -5.36 -25.97
CA LEU A 16 2.27 -4.07 -25.81
C LEU A 16 3.51 -3.97 -26.70
N ASP A 17 4.29 -5.04 -26.84
CA ASP A 17 5.45 -5.11 -27.74
C ASP A 17 5.04 -4.88 -29.21
N LEU A 18 3.80 -5.23 -29.60
CA LEU A 18 3.26 -4.96 -30.94
C LEU A 18 2.63 -3.57 -31.09
N ALA A 19 2.09 -3.01 -30.02
CA ALA A 19 1.33 -1.76 -30.05
C ALA A 19 2.19 -0.51 -29.79
N LEU A 20 3.35 -0.68 -29.15
CA LEU A 20 4.25 0.41 -28.77
C LEU A 20 5.43 0.53 -29.73
N GLU A 21 5.91 1.76 -29.90
CA GLU A 21 7.19 2.00 -30.59
C GLU A 21 8.34 1.39 -29.78
N PRO A 22 9.41 0.90 -30.43
CA PRO A 22 10.55 0.30 -29.73
C PRO A 22 11.19 1.22 -28.69
N SER A 23 11.14 2.54 -28.88
CA SER A 23 11.65 3.53 -27.92
C SER A 23 10.81 3.67 -26.65
N ALA A 24 9.60 3.09 -26.61
CA ALA A 24 8.72 3.08 -25.44
C ALA A 24 8.81 1.75 -24.66
N VAL A 25 9.68 0.82 -25.09
CA VAL A 25 9.88 -0.48 -24.46
C VAL A 25 11.30 -0.56 -23.93
N GLU A 26 11.44 -0.69 -22.62
CA GLU A 26 12.72 -0.86 -21.94
C GLU A 26 13.13 -2.34 -22.00
N ALA A 27 13.78 -2.73 -23.10
CA ALA A 27 14.09 -4.13 -23.43
C ALA A 27 15.03 -4.84 -22.43
N GLU A 28 15.72 -4.08 -21.58
CA GLU A 28 16.56 -4.61 -20.48
C GLU A 28 15.73 -5.28 -19.38
N PHE A 29 14.43 -4.94 -19.27
CA PHE A 29 13.52 -5.56 -18.34
C PHE A 29 12.77 -6.73 -18.98
N ALA A 30 12.91 -7.93 -18.40
CA ALA A 30 12.33 -9.16 -18.92
C ALA A 30 11.77 -10.05 -17.80
N GLY A 31 10.74 -10.83 -18.14
CA GLY A 31 10.07 -11.74 -17.23
C GLY A 31 8.89 -11.13 -16.48
N ALA A 32 8.02 -11.99 -15.96
CA ALA A 32 6.72 -11.61 -15.38
C ALA A 32 6.82 -10.62 -14.20
N GLY A 33 7.97 -10.58 -13.51
CA GLY A 33 8.21 -9.67 -12.38
C GLY A 33 8.64 -8.26 -12.77
N GLN A 34 8.99 -8.01 -14.04
CA GLN A 34 9.55 -6.73 -14.50
C GLN A 34 8.65 -6.03 -15.53
N PHE A 35 7.42 -6.50 -15.69
CA PHE A 35 6.44 -5.97 -16.64
C PHE A 35 6.23 -4.45 -16.48
N ASN A 36 6.10 -3.98 -15.24
CA ASN A 36 5.88 -2.55 -14.99
C ASN A 36 7.08 -1.71 -15.42
N ALA A 37 8.30 -2.13 -15.07
CA ALA A 37 9.52 -1.46 -15.47
C ALA A 37 9.69 -1.44 -17.00
N ARG A 38 9.42 -2.57 -17.66
CA ARG A 38 9.52 -2.72 -19.13
C ARG A 38 8.69 -1.70 -19.91
N TYR A 39 7.51 -1.35 -19.40
CA TYR A 39 6.56 -0.46 -20.09
C TYR A 39 6.37 0.89 -19.38
N GLY A 40 7.23 1.23 -18.42
CA GLY A 40 7.16 2.49 -17.67
C GLY A 40 5.93 2.63 -16.76
N PHE A 41 5.26 1.53 -16.40
CA PHE A 41 4.18 1.54 -15.42
C PHE A 41 4.72 1.61 -14.00
N ARG A 42 3.88 2.10 -13.08
CA ARG A 42 4.21 2.09 -11.64
C ARG A 42 3.93 0.72 -11.04
N ASP A 43 4.83 0.27 -10.18
CA ASP A 43 4.54 -0.86 -9.31
C ASP A 43 3.37 -0.58 -8.38
N LYS A 44 2.67 -1.65 -8.00
CA LYS A 44 1.60 -1.57 -7.02
C LYS A 44 2.20 -1.15 -5.67
N PRO A 45 1.91 0.06 -5.17
CA PRO A 45 2.50 0.52 -3.91
C PRO A 45 1.93 -0.29 -2.74
N ALA A 46 2.79 -0.56 -1.75
CA ALA A 46 2.31 -1.03 -0.46
C ALA A 46 1.40 0.03 0.17
N ARG A 47 0.22 -0.38 0.63
CA ARG A 47 -0.77 0.50 1.25
C ARG A 47 -0.90 0.21 2.74
N ILE A 48 -0.87 1.25 3.55
CA ILE A 48 -1.11 1.23 4.99
C ILE A 48 -2.51 1.76 5.22
N ARG A 49 -3.39 0.91 5.74
CA ARG A 49 -4.75 1.28 6.15
C ARG A 49 -4.78 1.49 7.65
N PHE A 50 -5.31 2.61 8.10
CA PHE A 50 -5.40 2.96 9.51
C PHE A 50 -6.66 3.77 9.78
N ARG A 51 -7.12 3.77 11.04
CA ARG A 51 -8.19 4.62 11.52
C ARG A 51 -7.69 5.58 12.59
N VAL A 52 -8.16 6.81 12.52
CA VAL A 52 -7.99 7.78 13.60
C VAL A 52 -9.04 7.49 14.67
N LEU A 53 -8.61 7.26 15.92
CA LEU A 53 -9.55 6.94 17.00
C LEU A 53 -9.86 8.15 17.89
N ASP A 54 -9.11 9.25 17.73
CA ASP A 54 -9.31 10.52 18.40
C ASP A 54 -9.40 11.69 17.41
N ASP A 55 -10.56 12.33 17.36
CA ASP A 55 -10.81 13.48 16.49
C ASP A 55 -9.90 14.69 16.79
N ALA A 56 -9.33 14.77 18.00
CA ALA A 56 -8.38 15.82 18.36
C ALA A 56 -7.03 15.73 17.59
N LEU A 57 -6.71 14.56 17.02
CA LEU A 57 -5.50 14.37 16.21
C LEU A 57 -5.60 15.04 14.84
N ALA A 58 -6.82 15.33 14.36
CA ALA A 58 -7.12 16.14 13.17
C ALA A 58 -6.26 15.85 11.92
N ILE A 59 -5.89 14.58 11.67
CA ILE A 59 -5.00 14.17 10.57
C ILE A 59 -5.54 14.61 9.20
N LEU A 60 -6.85 14.51 9.00
CA LEU A 60 -7.53 14.98 7.81
C LEU A 60 -8.57 16.04 8.20
N PRO A 61 -8.41 17.30 7.75
CA PRO A 61 -9.36 18.35 8.05
C PRO A 61 -10.79 17.97 7.65
N GLY A 62 -11.73 18.09 8.60
CA GLY A 62 -13.15 17.81 8.37
C GLY A 62 -13.55 16.33 8.41
N ALA A 63 -12.59 15.40 8.49
CA ALA A 63 -12.89 13.97 8.60
C ALA A 63 -12.74 13.51 10.06
N ARG A 64 -13.85 13.01 10.62
CA ARG A 64 -13.88 12.43 11.97
C ARG A 64 -13.72 10.93 11.90
N GLN A 65 -12.92 10.38 12.81
CA GLN A 65 -12.63 8.95 12.94
C GLN A 65 -12.37 8.21 11.61
N ALA A 66 -11.68 8.90 10.69
CA ALA A 66 -11.58 8.47 9.31
C ALA A 66 -10.83 7.14 9.17
N ASP A 67 -11.31 6.29 8.25
CA ASP A 67 -10.61 5.11 7.75
C ASP A 67 -9.83 5.51 6.49
N ILE A 68 -8.50 5.50 6.59
CA ILE A 68 -7.58 6.10 5.64
C ILE A 68 -6.63 5.02 5.14
N ALA A 69 -6.39 4.99 3.82
CA ALA A 69 -5.33 4.18 3.22
C ALA A 69 -4.33 5.09 2.49
N LEU A 70 -3.06 5.02 2.88
CA LEU A 70 -1.95 5.76 2.27
C LEU A 70 -0.89 4.80 1.76
N ASP A 71 -0.02 5.24 0.84
CA ASP A 71 1.25 4.54 0.62
C ASP A 71 2.20 4.74 1.81
N ALA A 72 3.22 3.88 1.91
CA ALA A 72 4.16 3.89 3.03
C ALA A 72 4.88 5.24 3.20
N ALA A 73 5.28 5.88 2.11
CA ALA A 73 5.98 7.17 2.16
C ALA A 73 5.05 8.27 2.72
N SER A 74 3.82 8.35 2.22
CA SER A 74 2.82 9.31 2.69
C SER A 74 2.43 9.07 4.14
N PHE A 75 2.32 7.81 4.58
CA PHE A 75 2.06 7.46 5.98
C PHE A 75 3.22 7.84 6.89
N ALA A 76 4.48 7.58 6.49
CA ALA A 76 5.67 7.93 7.25
C ALA A 76 5.86 9.45 7.39
N ALA A 77 5.34 10.22 6.44
CA ALA A 77 5.33 11.68 6.50
C ALA A 77 4.26 12.25 7.45
N LEU A 78 3.32 11.43 7.93
CA LEU A 78 2.35 11.87 8.92
C LEU A 78 3.05 12.09 10.26
N SER A 79 2.78 13.24 10.89
CA SER A 79 3.26 13.59 12.23
C SER A 79 2.09 13.85 13.19
N PRO A 80 1.17 12.89 13.40
CA PRO A 80 0.08 13.09 14.35
C PRO A 80 0.65 13.14 15.76
N ALA A 81 0.06 13.96 16.62
CA ALA A 81 0.35 13.98 18.05
C ALA A 81 -0.24 12.75 18.79
N ALA A 82 -0.23 11.58 18.15
CA ALA A 82 -0.70 10.34 18.72
C ALA A 82 0.31 9.82 19.75
N THR A 83 -0.18 9.40 20.90
CA THR A 83 0.61 8.81 21.99
C THR A 83 0.53 7.29 21.99
N GLN A 84 -0.42 6.71 21.24
CA GLN A 84 -0.64 5.27 21.18
C GLN A 84 -1.03 4.79 19.77
N VAL A 85 -0.51 3.62 19.39
CA VAL A 85 -0.88 2.95 18.14
C VAL A 85 -1.24 1.50 18.44
N PHE A 86 -2.44 1.09 18.02
CA PHE A 86 -2.88 -0.30 18.02
C PHE A 86 -2.64 -0.92 16.65
N ILE A 87 -2.28 -2.20 16.61
CA ILE A 87 -2.07 -2.93 15.36
C ILE A 87 -2.91 -4.20 15.40
N THR A 88 -3.65 -4.48 14.33
CA THR A 88 -4.42 -5.71 14.23
C THR A 88 -4.47 -6.26 12.80
N GLU A 89 -4.35 -7.57 12.65
CA GLU A 89 -4.55 -8.27 11.37
C GLU A 89 -6.01 -8.68 11.14
N ASN A 90 -6.84 -8.63 12.18
CA ASN A 90 -8.24 -8.99 12.06
C ASN A 90 -9.06 -7.75 11.64
N GLU A 91 -9.66 -7.81 10.45
CA GLU A 91 -10.41 -6.67 9.90
C GLU A 91 -11.65 -6.33 10.74
N ILE A 92 -12.31 -7.32 11.35
CA ILE A 92 -13.45 -7.08 12.22
C ILE A 92 -13.02 -6.26 13.44
N ASN A 93 -11.88 -6.59 14.06
CA ASN A 93 -11.33 -5.82 15.17
C ASN A 93 -10.98 -4.39 14.73
N PHE A 94 -10.36 -4.23 13.57
CA PHE A 94 -10.02 -2.92 13.00
C PHE A 94 -11.26 -2.04 12.82
N LEU A 95 -12.34 -2.60 12.27
CA LEU A 95 -13.60 -1.88 12.01
C LEU A 95 -14.39 -1.61 13.29
N ALA A 96 -14.36 -2.54 14.25
CA ALA A 96 -15.09 -2.42 15.51
C ALA A 96 -14.34 -1.62 16.59
N PHE A 97 -13.08 -1.22 16.34
CA PHE A 97 -12.27 -0.52 17.33
C PHE A 97 -12.96 0.78 17.80
N PRO A 98 -13.13 0.97 19.13
CA PRO A 98 -13.83 2.13 19.66
C PRO A 98 -12.96 3.40 19.60
N PRO A 99 -13.57 4.60 19.77
CA PRO A 99 -12.83 5.83 20.02
C PRO A 99 -11.89 5.68 21.24
N VAL A 100 -10.63 6.07 21.09
CA VAL A 100 -9.61 6.03 22.14
C VAL A 100 -8.73 7.28 22.00
N ALA A 101 -8.64 8.07 23.08
CA ALA A 101 -7.92 9.34 23.09
C ALA A 101 -6.42 9.17 22.73
N GLY A 102 -5.89 10.11 21.95
CA GLY A 102 -4.49 10.16 21.53
C GLY A 102 -4.05 8.95 20.68
N SER A 103 -4.96 8.23 20.03
CA SER A 103 -4.61 6.94 19.43
C SER A 103 -5.07 6.73 17.98
N LEU A 104 -4.38 5.80 17.34
CA LEU A 104 -4.65 5.28 16.00
C LEU A 104 -4.73 3.75 16.05
N VAL A 105 -5.46 3.14 15.11
CA VAL A 105 -5.37 1.70 14.85
C VAL A 105 -4.91 1.47 13.41
N VAL A 106 -3.95 0.57 13.22
CA VAL A 106 -3.38 0.19 11.92
C VAL A 106 -3.80 -1.24 11.59
N PHE A 107 -4.25 -1.45 10.36
CA PHE A 107 -4.60 -2.76 9.84
C PHE A 107 -3.36 -3.44 9.23
N GLY A 108 -2.94 -4.57 9.80
CA GLY A 108 -1.71 -5.28 9.42
C GLY A 108 -1.77 -5.98 8.05
N ALA A 109 -2.97 -6.30 7.56
CA ALA A 109 -3.26 -6.87 6.23
C ALA A 109 -2.36 -8.03 5.74
N GLY A 110 -1.60 -8.69 6.64
CA GLY A 110 -0.66 -9.77 6.31
C GLY A 110 0.61 -9.33 5.56
N TYR A 111 0.96 -8.04 5.57
CA TYR A 111 2.23 -7.56 4.99
C TYR A 111 3.34 -7.63 6.04
N GLY A 112 4.47 -8.27 5.70
CA GLY A 112 5.66 -8.39 6.55
C GLY A 112 6.43 -7.08 6.70
N TRP A 113 5.80 -6.04 7.27
CA TRP A 113 6.34 -4.67 7.41
C TRP A 113 7.67 -4.56 8.16
N LEU A 114 8.11 -5.61 8.87
CA LEU A 114 9.32 -5.60 9.69
C LEU A 114 10.62 -5.53 8.89
N GLU A 115 10.61 -5.86 7.60
CA GLU A 115 11.86 -5.92 6.81
C GLU A 115 12.31 -4.55 6.27
N GLN A 116 11.38 -3.63 5.98
CA GLN A 116 11.72 -2.35 5.32
C GLN A 116 12.20 -1.25 6.30
N ALA A 117 11.87 -1.35 7.58
CA ALA A 117 12.30 -0.37 8.59
C ALA A 117 13.79 -0.50 8.98
N LEU A 118 14.44 -1.61 8.64
CA LEU A 118 15.85 -1.89 9.01
C LEU A 118 16.87 -1.33 8.01
N HIS A 119 16.45 -0.69 6.91
CA HIS A 119 17.37 -0.15 5.89
C HIS A 119 17.27 1.37 5.72
N ALA A 120 16.46 2.04 6.54
CA ALA A 120 16.47 3.49 6.66
C ALA A 120 17.33 3.87 7.89
N THR A 121 18.65 3.79 7.77
CA THR A 121 19.60 4.41 8.70
C THR A 121 20.83 4.88 7.94
#